data_AF-A0A1M6CMJ1-F1
#
_entry.id   AF-A0A1M6CMJ1-F1
#
_cell.length_a   1.000
_cell.length_b   1.000
_cell.length_c   1.000
_cell.angle_alpha   90.00
_cell.angle_beta   90.00
_cell.angle_gamma   90.00
#
_symmetry.space_group_name_H-M   'P 1'
#
loop_
_entity.id
_entity.type
_entity.pdbx_description
1 polymer ?
#
loop_
_entity_poly.entity_id
_entity_poly.type
_entity_poly.pdbx_seq_one_letter_code
_entity_poly.pdbx_strand_id
1 'polypeptide(L)'
;MKLLICTLFSFLFISYSWSQSSFSSGLLPRIRVSTKIGDNLKLVNGIESRQLLIDNTREESFDYEYVLTDLSSLLSYKLGSSSKINAGYLIRFEDNEVFHRTIQQLSWVQYADPIRFGHRFVTDQTFGNKQSPKFRTRYRLTLEKPLSGNKIDPTEWYLKLGNEYLGEWQNGEFNLEIRLLPFLGYEVSNTNKIEFGLDYRIGSLIDAATENDLWITVNWYYSLQFKPKN
;
A
#
# COMPACT_ATOMS: atom_id res chain seq x y z
N MET A 1 -18.10 2.64 -45.55
CA MET A 1 -18.73 1.40 -45.05
C MET A 1 -17.72 0.39 -44.49
N LYS A 2 -16.66 0.00 -45.22
CA LYS A 2 -15.62 -0.93 -44.71
C LYS A 2 -14.87 -0.43 -43.45
N LEU A 3 -14.53 0.86 -43.38
CA LEU A 3 -13.85 1.45 -42.21
C LEU A 3 -14.73 1.50 -40.94
N LEU A 4 -16.05 1.66 -41.11
CA LEU A 4 -17.03 1.71 -40.02
C LEU A 4 -17.28 0.31 -39.42
N ILE A 5 -17.21 -0.73 -40.26
CA ILE A 5 -17.35 -2.13 -39.83
C ILE A 5 -16.10 -2.57 -39.05
N CYS A 6 -14.91 -2.15 -39.47
CA CYS A 6 -13.68 -2.42 -38.71
C CYS A 6 -13.67 -1.71 -37.34
N THR A 7 -14.15 -0.46 -37.25
CA THR A 7 -14.26 0.23 -35.95
C THR A 7 -15.32 -0.39 -35.05
N LEU A 8 -16.44 -0.85 -35.59
CA LEU A 8 -17.47 -1.57 -34.84
C LEU A 8 -16.98 -2.94 -34.34
N PHE A 9 -16.23 -3.68 -35.17
CA PHE A 9 -15.60 -4.93 -34.76
C PHE A 9 -14.52 -4.72 -33.69
N SER A 10 -13.71 -3.66 -33.78
CA SER A 10 -12.74 -3.34 -32.73
C SER A 10 -13.38 -2.93 -31.41
N PHE A 11 -14.53 -2.25 -31.44
CA PHE A 11 -15.28 -1.89 -30.22
C PHE A 11 -15.90 -3.12 -29.54
N LEU A 12 -16.38 -4.09 -30.31
CA LEU A 12 -16.91 -5.35 -29.79
C LEU A 12 -15.80 -6.21 -29.15
N PHE A 13 -14.59 -6.24 -29.71
CA PHE A 13 -13.45 -6.97 -29.11
C PHE A 13 -12.98 -6.38 -27.77
N ILE A 14 -13.09 -5.06 -27.59
CA ILE A 14 -12.77 -4.41 -26.31
C ILE A 14 -13.79 -4.80 -25.24
N SER A 15 -15.07 -4.99 -25.58
CA SER A 15 -16.11 -5.35 -24.59
C SER A 15 -16.03 -6.81 -24.14
N TYR A 16 -15.61 -7.74 -25.01
CA TYR A 16 -15.46 -9.15 -24.63
C TYR A 16 -14.31 -9.42 -23.64
N SER A 17 -13.30 -8.54 -23.59
CA SER A 17 -12.12 -8.73 -22.73
C SER A 17 -12.34 -8.31 -21.27
N TRP A 18 -13.45 -7.61 -20.96
CA TRP A 18 -13.79 -7.15 -19.60
C TRP A 18 -14.69 -8.14 -18.85
N SER A 19 -15.21 -9.15 -19.54
CA SER A 19 -16.13 -10.16 -18.97
C SER A 19 -15.41 -11.24 -18.15
N GLN A 20 -14.08 -11.21 -18.06
CA GLN A 20 -13.26 -12.18 -17.32
C GLN A 20 -12.50 -11.54 -16.16
N SER A 21 -12.81 -10.30 -15.77
CA SER A 21 -12.12 -9.61 -14.67
C SER A 21 -13.07 -9.32 -13.51
N SER A 22 -12.67 -9.70 -12.30
CA SER A 22 -13.34 -9.23 -11.09
C SER A 22 -12.93 -7.79 -10.79
N PHE A 23 -13.86 -7.05 -10.20
CA PHE A 23 -13.65 -5.70 -9.72
C PHE A 23 -14.25 -5.53 -8.34
N SER A 24 -13.42 -5.09 -7.41
CA SER A 24 -13.79 -4.77 -6.04
C SER A 24 -13.41 -3.33 -5.69
N SER A 25 -14.17 -2.69 -4.81
CA SER A 25 -13.86 -1.34 -4.33
C SER A 25 -14.27 -1.13 -2.88
N GLY A 26 -13.50 -0.30 -2.16
CA GLY A 26 -13.73 -0.10 -0.73
C GLY A 26 -12.88 1.00 -0.09
N LEU A 27 -12.84 0.99 1.24
CA LEU A 27 -12.12 1.94 2.08
C LEU A 27 -10.92 1.27 2.76
N LEU A 28 -9.80 2.00 2.83
CA LEU A 28 -8.56 1.54 3.45
C LEU A 28 -7.93 2.62 4.36
N PRO A 29 -8.59 3.01 5.47
CA PRO A 29 -8.00 3.94 6.43
C PRO A 29 -6.79 3.34 7.14
N ARG A 30 -5.75 4.15 7.32
CA ARG A 30 -4.51 3.78 7.99
C ARG A 30 -4.03 4.86 8.94
N ILE A 31 -3.58 4.47 10.13
CA ILE A 31 -2.88 5.33 11.07
C ILE A 31 -1.50 4.74 11.34
N ARG A 32 -0.47 5.58 11.33
CA ARG A 32 0.91 5.21 11.71
C ARG A 32 1.45 6.16 12.75
N VAL A 33 1.84 5.61 13.89
CA VAL A 33 2.47 6.36 14.98
C VAL A 33 3.92 5.89 15.11
N SER A 34 4.85 6.82 14.99
CA SER A 34 6.28 6.57 15.18
C SER A 34 6.77 7.24 16.45
N THR A 35 7.69 6.60 17.16
CA THR A 35 8.28 7.10 18.41
C THR A 35 9.79 6.96 18.32
N LYS A 36 10.52 8.07 18.52
CA LYS A 36 11.98 8.01 18.67
C LYS A 36 12.32 7.41 20.04
N ILE A 37 13.06 6.31 20.05
CA ILE A 37 13.48 5.59 21.28
C ILE A 37 15.00 5.59 21.49
N GLY A 38 15.75 6.07 20.50
CA GLY A 38 17.20 6.31 20.57
C GLY A 38 17.64 7.16 19.38
N ASP A 39 18.93 7.47 19.27
CA ASP A 39 19.42 8.39 18.22
C ASP A 39 19.14 7.89 16.81
N ASN A 40 19.40 6.60 16.59
CA ASN A 40 19.19 5.93 15.31
C ASN A 40 18.00 4.96 15.32
N LEU A 41 17.22 4.95 16.41
CA LEU A 41 16.19 3.93 16.64
C LEU A 41 14.80 4.55 16.79
N LYS A 42 13.83 4.01 16.04
CA LYS A 42 12.42 4.38 16.11
C LYS A 42 11.55 3.14 16.21
N LEU A 43 10.52 3.20 17.06
CA LEU A 43 9.42 2.25 17.03
C LEU A 43 8.30 2.82 16.15
N VAL A 44 7.76 2.03 15.23
CA VAL A 44 6.69 2.44 14.32
C VAL A 44 5.54 1.47 14.45
N ASN A 45 4.44 1.94 15.06
CA ASN A 45 3.21 1.20 15.19
C ASN A 45 2.22 1.66 14.12
N GLY A 46 1.37 0.75 13.64
CA GLY A 46 0.36 1.11 12.67
C GLY A 46 -0.88 0.24 12.78
N ILE A 47 -2.03 0.85 12.49
CA ILE A 47 -3.31 0.18 12.33
C ILE A 47 -3.84 0.48 10.93
N GLU A 48 -4.39 -0.53 10.28
CA GLU A 48 -5.06 -0.43 8.98
C GLU A 48 -6.33 -1.26 9.04
N SER A 49 -7.43 -0.72 8.54
CA SER A 49 -8.69 -1.45 8.41
C SER A 49 -9.11 -1.45 6.94
N ARG A 50 -9.76 -2.55 6.51
CA ARG A 50 -10.25 -2.71 5.14
C ARG A 50 -11.76 -2.95 5.18
N GLN A 51 -12.48 -2.19 4.37
CA GLN A 51 -13.94 -2.27 4.26
C GLN A 51 -14.30 -2.34 2.78
N LEU A 52 -14.96 -3.42 2.36
CA LEU A 52 -15.44 -3.62 1.00
C LEU A 52 -16.83 -2.99 0.84
N LEU A 53 -17.08 -2.37 -0.30
CA LEU A 53 -18.34 -1.69 -0.64
C LEU A 53 -18.95 -2.20 -1.93
N ILE A 54 -18.10 -2.53 -2.91
CA ILE A 54 -18.50 -2.99 -4.22
C ILE A 54 -17.73 -4.27 -4.53
N ASP A 55 -18.43 -5.27 -5.02
CA ASP A 55 -17.87 -6.51 -5.54
C ASP A 55 -18.75 -7.01 -6.69
N ASN A 56 -18.24 -6.91 -7.92
CA ASN A 56 -19.00 -7.26 -9.11
C ASN A 56 -19.20 -8.78 -9.30
N THR A 57 -18.60 -9.62 -8.44
CA THR A 57 -18.74 -11.07 -8.49
C THR A 57 -19.92 -11.59 -7.66
N ARG A 58 -20.52 -10.73 -6.83
CA ARG A 58 -21.67 -11.05 -5.97
C ARG A 58 -23.00 -10.82 -6.67
N GLU A 59 -24.05 -11.47 -6.18
CA GLU A 59 -25.44 -11.25 -6.64
C GLU A 59 -25.85 -9.78 -6.45
N GLU A 60 -25.59 -9.23 -5.27
CA GLU A 60 -25.72 -7.79 -4.99
C GLU A 60 -24.33 -7.15 -5.05
N SER A 61 -24.10 -6.38 -6.13
CA SER A 61 -22.79 -5.78 -6.36
C SER A 61 -22.38 -4.69 -5.36
N PHE A 62 -23.34 -4.11 -4.64
CA PHE A 62 -23.10 -3.10 -3.60
C PHE A 62 -23.54 -3.66 -2.26
N ASP A 63 -22.58 -4.09 -1.46
CA ASP A 63 -22.80 -4.61 -0.12
C ASP A 63 -21.62 -4.21 0.77
N TYR A 64 -21.94 -3.75 1.98
CA TYR A 64 -20.93 -3.34 2.93
C TYR A 64 -20.41 -4.55 3.68
N GLU A 65 -19.10 -4.77 3.59
CA GLU A 65 -18.42 -5.80 4.36
C GLU A 65 -17.17 -5.24 5.05
N TYR A 66 -17.06 -5.49 6.34
CA TYR A 66 -15.81 -5.29 7.05
C TYR A 66 -14.92 -6.51 6.83
N VAL A 67 -13.75 -6.32 6.22
CA VAL A 67 -12.89 -7.43 5.76
C VAL A 67 -11.84 -7.79 6.80
N LEU A 68 -11.04 -6.80 7.25
CA LEU A 68 -9.92 -7.07 8.17
C LEU A 68 -9.44 -5.83 8.94
N THR A 69 -8.69 -6.11 10.02
CA THR A 69 -7.80 -5.14 10.66
C THR A 69 -6.39 -5.71 10.81
N ASP A 70 -5.41 -4.90 10.42
CA ASP A 70 -3.99 -5.13 10.63
C ASP A 70 -3.48 -4.25 11.77
N LEU A 71 -2.81 -4.86 12.75
CA LEU A 71 -1.99 -4.20 13.77
C LEU A 71 -0.53 -4.52 13.50
N SER A 72 0.32 -3.50 13.40
CA SER A 72 1.74 -3.66 13.08
C SER A 72 2.63 -2.92 14.06
N SER A 73 3.79 -3.50 14.35
CA SER A 73 4.86 -2.88 15.11
C SER A 73 6.20 -3.18 14.45
N LEU A 74 6.93 -2.14 14.08
CA LEU A 74 8.20 -2.21 13.36
C LEU A 74 9.27 -1.43 14.12
N LEU A 75 10.39 -2.09 14.40
CA LEU A 75 11.61 -1.44 14.86
C LEU A 75 12.39 -0.94 13.65
N SER A 76 12.67 0.35 13.60
CA SER A 76 13.39 1.02 12.51
C SER A 76 14.75 1.49 12.99
N TYR A 77 15.82 1.01 12.36
CA TYR A 77 17.19 1.44 12.57
C TYR A 77 17.68 2.28 11.37
N LYS A 78 18.18 3.48 11.67
CA LYS A 78 18.78 4.39 10.67
C LYS A 78 20.20 3.90 10.35
N LEU A 79 20.45 3.57 9.08
CA LEU A 79 21.77 3.14 8.59
C LEU A 79 22.62 4.32 8.13
N GLY A 80 22.00 5.37 7.61
CA GLY A 80 22.66 6.58 7.13
C GLY A 80 21.70 7.76 7.03
N SER A 81 22.10 8.84 6.36
CA SER A 81 21.26 10.03 6.19
C SER A 81 19.98 9.74 5.39
N SER A 82 20.05 8.80 4.45
CA SER A 82 18.98 8.50 3.49
C SER A 82 18.46 7.06 3.55
N SER A 83 19.02 6.19 4.39
CA SER A 83 18.70 4.77 4.43
C SER A 83 18.34 4.26 5.81
N LYS A 84 17.46 3.26 5.85
CA LYS A 84 17.02 2.59 7.07
C LYS A 84 16.67 1.13 6.81
N ILE A 85 16.82 0.32 7.84
CA ILE A 85 16.30 -1.03 7.90
C ILE A 85 15.20 -1.10 8.96
N ASN A 86 14.19 -1.93 8.72
CA ASN A 86 13.10 -2.15 9.65
C ASN A 86 12.89 -3.66 9.79
N ALA A 87 12.62 -4.09 11.02
CA ALA A 87 12.20 -5.45 11.32
C ALA A 87 11.01 -5.37 12.26
N GLY A 88 10.05 -6.27 12.10
CA GLY A 88 8.95 -6.33 13.05
C GLY A 88 7.86 -7.30 12.68
N TYR A 89 6.66 -7.00 13.17
CA TYR A 89 5.59 -7.96 13.25
C TYR A 89 4.24 -7.32 12.96
N LEU A 90 3.34 -8.09 12.37
CA LEU A 90 1.96 -7.72 12.12
C LEU A 90 1.05 -8.86 12.58
N ILE A 91 -0.01 -8.49 13.30
CA ILE A 91 -1.15 -9.34 13.62
C ILE A 91 -2.31 -8.87 12.78
N ARG A 92 -2.94 -9.78 12.07
CA ARG A 92 -4.13 -9.53 11.29
C ARG A 92 -5.31 -10.27 11.89
N PHE A 93 -6.44 -9.58 11.99
CA PHE A 93 -7.75 -10.16 12.25
C PHE A 93 -8.54 -10.07 10.96
N GLU A 94 -8.87 -11.22 10.38
CA GLU A 94 -9.62 -11.35 9.13
C GLU A 94 -10.67 -12.44 9.39
N ASP A 95 -11.94 -12.06 9.33
CA ASP A 95 -13.08 -12.87 9.79
C ASP A 95 -12.88 -13.42 11.23
N ASN A 96 -12.75 -14.75 11.34
CA ASN A 96 -12.53 -15.49 12.58
C ASN A 96 -11.12 -16.11 12.63
N GLU A 97 -10.20 -15.61 11.82
CA GLU A 97 -8.81 -16.06 11.78
C GLU A 97 -7.84 -14.96 12.20
N VAL A 98 -6.78 -15.40 12.86
CA VAL A 98 -5.66 -14.55 13.24
C VAL A 98 -4.46 -14.97 12.41
N PHE A 99 -3.91 -14.02 11.66
CA PHE A 99 -2.67 -14.23 10.92
C PHE A 99 -1.53 -13.49 11.58
N HIS A 100 -0.37 -14.15 11.55
CA HIS A 100 0.87 -13.69 12.14
C HIS A 100 1.86 -13.42 11.02
N ARG A 101 2.47 -12.24 10.99
CA ARG A 101 3.38 -11.86 9.91
C ARG A 101 4.68 -11.26 10.44
N THR A 102 5.80 -11.85 10.06
CA THR A 102 7.14 -11.30 10.27
C THR A 102 7.55 -10.47 9.06
N ILE A 103 8.14 -9.30 9.30
CA ILE A 103 8.45 -8.32 8.26
C ILE A 103 9.91 -7.88 8.38
N GLN A 104 10.64 -7.89 7.27
CA GLN A 104 11.92 -7.21 7.11
C GLN A 104 11.83 -6.21 5.96
N GLN A 105 12.37 -5.01 6.15
CA GLN A 105 12.24 -3.93 5.17
C GLN A 105 13.50 -3.09 5.08
N LEU A 106 14.04 -2.96 3.89
CA LEU A 106 15.06 -1.97 3.54
C LEU A 106 14.39 -0.76 2.86
N SER A 107 14.82 0.45 3.20
CA SER A 107 14.36 1.66 2.52
C SER A 107 15.50 2.63 2.31
N TRP A 108 15.52 3.29 1.15
CA TRP A 108 16.40 4.42 0.90
C TRP A 108 15.68 5.52 0.14
N VAL A 109 16.18 6.74 0.31
CA VAL A 109 15.64 7.96 -0.30
C VAL A 109 16.71 8.59 -1.16
N GLN A 110 16.33 9.00 -2.37
CA GLN A 110 17.14 9.78 -3.28
C GLN A 110 16.45 11.12 -3.54
N TYR A 111 17.23 12.19 -3.55
CA TYR A 111 16.75 13.53 -3.83
C TYR A 111 17.17 13.94 -5.24
N ALA A 112 16.22 14.46 -6.01
CA ALA A 112 16.40 15.04 -7.32
C ALA A 112 15.52 16.29 -7.38
N ASP A 113 15.99 17.36 -6.75
CA ASP A 113 15.17 18.54 -6.42
C ASP A 113 14.36 19.06 -7.63
N PRO A 114 13.05 19.34 -7.45
CA PRO A 114 12.28 19.32 -6.20
C PRO A 114 11.66 17.95 -5.85
N ILE A 115 12.08 16.88 -6.51
CA ILE A 115 11.45 15.55 -6.42
C ILE A 115 12.21 14.66 -5.43
N ARG A 116 11.46 13.97 -4.57
CA ARG A 116 12.00 12.94 -3.67
C ARG A 116 11.59 11.55 -4.14
N PHE A 117 12.57 10.71 -4.42
CA PHE A 117 12.39 9.30 -4.73
C PHE A 117 12.58 8.45 -3.48
N GLY A 118 11.62 7.59 -3.19
CA GLY A 118 11.67 6.62 -2.10
C GLY A 118 11.63 5.21 -2.65
N HIS A 119 12.59 4.39 -2.26
CA HIS A 119 12.66 2.99 -2.63
C HIS A 119 12.48 2.14 -1.39
N ARG A 120 11.72 1.05 -1.52
CA ARG A 120 11.44 0.16 -0.42
C ARG A 120 11.36 -1.28 -0.87
N PHE A 121 12.18 -2.13 -0.26
CA PHE A 121 12.16 -3.56 -0.42
C PHE A 121 11.65 -4.18 0.86
N VAL A 122 10.64 -5.05 0.76
CA VAL A 122 10.06 -5.75 1.90
C VAL A 122 10.08 -7.24 1.61
N THR A 123 10.50 -8.02 2.58
CA THR A 123 10.23 -9.45 2.64
C THR A 123 9.34 -9.72 3.83
N ASP A 124 8.33 -10.56 3.67
CA ASP A 124 7.50 -10.97 4.78
C ASP A 124 7.05 -12.43 4.67
N GLN A 125 6.79 -13.04 5.82
CA GLN A 125 6.24 -14.38 5.95
C GLN A 125 4.95 -14.28 6.76
N THR A 126 3.85 -14.81 6.23
CA THR A 126 2.55 -14.83 6.90
C THR A 126 2.15 -16.27 7.24
N PHE A 127 1.70 -16.47 8.46
CA PHE A 127 1.26 -17.75 9.00
C PHE A 127 -0.19 -17.62 9.46
N GLY A 128 -1.04 -18.57 9.08
CA GLY A 128 -2.43 -18.70 9.54
C GLY A 128 -2.70 -20.12 10.01
N ASN A 129 -3.78 -20.32 10.76
CA ASN A 129 -4.09 -21.63 11.34
C ASN A 129 -4.59 -22.66 10.31
N LYS A 130 -5.24 -22.21 9.23
CA LYS A 130 -5.86 -23.07 8.22
C LYS A 130 -5.21 -23.02 6.85
N GLN A 131 -4.19 -22.18 6.68
CA GLN A 131 -3.55 -21.91 5.40
C GLN A 131 -2.05 -22.19 5.51
N SER A 132 -1.45 -22.62 4.41
CA SER A 132 0.01 -22.78 4.37
C SER A 132 0.73 -21.43 4.48
N PRO A 133 1.99 -21.44 4.95
CA PRO A 133 2.80 -20.24 5.01
C PRO A 133 2.89 -19.55 3.66
N LYS A 134 2.68 -18.24 3.70
CA LYS A 134 2.74 -17.34 2.54
C LYS A 134 4.00 -16.50 2.63
N PHE A 135 4.81 -16.53 1.59
CA PHE A 135 6.05 -15.77 1.48
C PHE A 135 5.87 -14.65 0.48
N ARG A 136 6.31 -13.44 0.79
CA ARG A 136 6.19 -12.30 -0.11
C ARG A 136 7.47 -11.50 -0.23
N THR A 137 7.69 -11.00 -1.44
CA THR A 137 8.69 -9.99 -1.75
C THR A 137 8.00 -8.81 -2.39
N ARG A 138 8.35 -7.60 -1.96
CA ARG A 138 7.73 -6.38 -2.44
C ARG A 138 8.77 -5.33 -2.76
N TYR A 139 8.66 -4.73 -3.93
CA TYR A 139 9.38 -3.50 -4.25
C TYR A 139 8.38 -2.35 -4.45
N ARG A 140 8.64 -1.21 -3.81
CA ARG A 140 7.88 0.03 -4.02
C ARG A 140 8.81 1.17 -4.38
N LEU A 141 8.46 1.88 -5.46
CA LEU A 141 9.00 3.18 -5.81
C LEU A 141 7.96 4.25 -5.49
N THR A 142 8.37 5.33 -4.84
CA THR A 142 7.52 6.51 -4.60
C THR A 142 8.21 7.76 -5.09
N LEU A 143 7.46 8.61 -5.78
CA LEU A 143 7.82 9.96 -6.15
C LEU A 143 6.99 10.91 -5.27
N GLU A 144 7.64 11.86 -4.61
CA GLU A 144 6.98 12.94 -3.89
C GLU A 144 7.45 14.30 -4.42
N LYS A 145 6.51 15.21 -4.66
CA LYS A 145 6.78 16.55 -5.16
C LYS A 145 5.98 17.60 -4.36
N PRO A 146 6.63 18.61 -3.77
CA PRO A 146 5.95 19.75 -3.15
C PRO A 146 5.11 20.50 -4.20
N LEU A 147 3.94 21.01 -3.82
CA LEU A 147 3.15 21.85 -4.71
C LEU A 147 3.65 23.30 -4.72
N SER A 148 4.41 23.70 -3.70
CA SER A 148 4.96 25.04 -3.54
C SER A 148 6.41 25.02 -3.04
N GLY A 149 7.35 25.41 -3.89
CA GLY A 149 8.78 25.49 -3.51
C GLY A 149 9.56 24.22 -3.81
N ASN A 150 10.65 23.99 -3.07
CA ASN A 150 11.68 22.99 -3.41
C ASN A 150 11.73 21.78 -2.46
N LYS A 151 11.01 21.84 -1.34
CA LYS A 151 10.90 20.77 -0.34
C LYS A 151 9.51 20.80 0.26
N ILE A 152 9.04 19.68 0.80
CA ILE A 152 7.77 19.60 1.52
C ILE A 152 7.97 20.25 2.89
N ASP A 153 7.45 21.46 3.05
CA ASP A 153 7.48 22.20 4.30
C ASP A 153 6.18 22.00 5.13
N PRO A 154 6.21 22.25 6.45
CA PRO A 154 4.98 22.32 7.24
C PRO A 154 3.95 23.27 6.63
N THR A 155 2.68 22.92 6.77
CA THR A 155 1.51 23.58 6.21
C THR A 155 1.43 23.58 4.67
N GLU A 156 2.13 22.65 4.01
CA GLU A 156 2.20 22.55 2.55
C GLU A 156 1.51 21.30 2.00
N TRP A 157 0.94 21.45 0.81
CA TRP A 157 0.45 20.33 0.00
C TRP A 157 1.56 19.74 -0.86
N TYR A 158 1.50 18.43 -1.09
CA TYR A 158 2.40 17.73 -2.00
C TYR A 158 1.66 16.63 -2.75
N LEU A 159 2.17 16.30 -3.94
CA LEU A 159 1.74 15.13 -4.69
C LEU A 159 2.66 13.96 -4.40
N LYS A 160 2.06 12.78 -4.32
CA LYS A 160 2.80 11.54 -4.16
C LYS A 160 2.26 10.49 -5.12
N LEU A 161 3.16 9.89 -5.89
CA LEU A 161 2.85 8.80 -6.79
C LEU A 161 3.67 7.58 -6.38
N GLY A 162 3.01 6.47 -6.08
CA GLY A 162 3.66 5.20 -5.83
C GLY A 162 3.37 4.17 -6.91
N ASN A 163 4.34 3.32 -7.16
CA ASN A 163 4.16 2.08 -7.90
C ASN A 163 4.77 0.93 -7.10
N GLU A 164 4.08 -0.19 -7.04
CA GLU A 164 4.48 -1.35 -6.26
C GLU A 164 4.33 -2.64 -7.05
N TYR A 165 5.29 -3.54 -6.88
CA TYR A 165 5.25 -4.93 -7.33
C TYR A 165 5.31 -5.83 -6.12
N LEU A 166 4.38 -6.77 -6.02
CA LEU A 166 4.28 -7.73 -4.94
C LEU A 166 4.29 -9.14 -5.52
N GLY A 167 5.38 -9.86 -5.31
CA GLY A 167 5.46 -11.30 -5.57
C GLY A 167 5.03 -12.07 -4.32
N GLU A 168 4.20 -13.09 -4.51
CA GLU A 168 3.64 -13.93 -3.47
C GLU A 168 3.80 -15.40 -3.82
N TRP A 169 4.30 -16.20 -2.88
CA TRP A 169 4.40 -17.65 -2.99
C TRP A 169 3.62 -18.31 -1.87
N GLN A 170 2.72 -19.22 -2.24
CA GLN A 170 1.93 -20.01 -1.30
C GLN A 170 1.58 -21.36 -1.95
N ASN A 171 1.70 -22.47 -1.23
CA ASN A 171 1.38 -23.82 -1.75
C ASN A 171 2.07 -24.22 -3.06
N GLY A 172 3.22 -23.63 -3.39
CA GLY A 172 3.92 -23.89 -4.66
C GLY A 172 3.41 -23.07 -5.85
N GLU A 173 2.42 -22.21 -5.64
CA GLU A 173 1.90 -21.27 -6.63
C GLU A 173 2.56 -19.90 -6.44
N PHE A 174 2.75 -19.18 -7.56
CA PHE A 174 3.30 -17.83 -7.57
C PHE A 174 2.27 -16.85 -8.11
N ASN A 175 2.01 -15.78 -7.36
CA ASN A 175 1.17 -14.67 -7.81
C ASN A 175 1.98 -13.38 -7.85
N LEU A 176 1.69 -12.55 -8.85
CA LEU A 176 2.20 -11.19 -8.98
C LEU A 176 1.04 -10.21 -8.92
N GLU A 177 1.18 -9.22 -8.05
CA GLU A 177 0.25 -8.09 -7.95
C GLU A 177 1.01 -6.79 -8.23
N ILE A 178 0.40 -5.90 -9.00
CA ILE A 178 0.92 -4.57 -9.32
C ILE A 178 -0.01 -3.51 -8.73
N ARG A 179 0.55 -2.46 -8.12
CA ARG A 179 -0.26 -1.35 -7.56
C ARG A 179 0.14 0.01 -8.10
N LEU A 180 -0.86 0.87 -8.24
CA LEU A 180 -0.72 2.29 -8.53
C LEU A 180 -1.32 3.11 -7.38
N LEU A 181 -0.54 4.06 -6.86
CA LEU A 181 -0.78 4.73 -5.58
C LEU A 181 -0.70 6.26 -5.72
N PRO A 182 -1.67 6.93 -6.36
CA PRO A 182 -1.73 8.39 -6.40
C PRO A 182 -2.32 8.95 -5.10
N PHE A 183 -1.61 9.90 -4.49
CA PHE A 183 -1.99 10.55 -3.25
C PHE A 183 -1.79 12.07 -3.36
N LEU A 184 -2.74 12.79 -2.76
CA LEU A 184 -2.57 14.19 -2.37
C LEU A 184 -2.27 14.22 -0.87
N GLY A 185 -1.12 14.75 -0.51
CA GLY A 185 -0.66 14.85 0.87
C GLY A 185 -0.66 16.27 1.38
N TYR A 186 -0.88 16.42 2.69
CA TYR A 186 -0.74 17.67 3.41
C TYR A 186 0.17 17.47 4.63
N GLU A 187 1.27 18.20 4.67
CA GLU A 187 2.20 18.19 5.80
C GLU A 187 1.66 19.16 6.85
N VAL A 188 0.94 18.67 7.87
CA VAL A 188 0.32 19.55 8.88
C VAL A 188 1.38 20.21 9.76
N SER A 189 2.41 19.46 10.12
CA SER A 189 3.55 19.93 10.92
C SER A 189 4.76 19.01 10.69
N ASN A 190 5.91 19.34 11.28
CA ASN A 190 7.10 18.47 11.27
C ASN A 190 6.89 17.08 11.92
N THR A 191 5.74 16.85 12.58
CA THR A 191 5.42 15.59 13.26
C THR A 191 4.12 14.97 12.79
N ASN A 192 3.37 15.62 11.91
CA ASN A 192 2.03 15.20 11.52
C ASN A 192 1.80 15.45 10.04
N LYS A 193 1.34 14.42 9.32
CA LYS A 193 0.90 14.57 7.94
C LYS A 193 -0.25 13.64 7.60
N ILE A 194 -1.05 14.05 6.64
CA ILE A 194 -2.20 13.30 6.13
C ILE A 194 -2.03 13.09 4.63
N GLU A 195 -2.33 11.90 4.13
CA GLU A 195 -2.36 11.57 2.69
C GLU A 195 -3.73 11.00 2.35
N PHE A 196 -4.42 11.59 1.36
CA PHE A 196 -5.67 11.08 0.81
C PHE A 196 -5.45 10.66 -0.65
N GLY A 197 -5.99 9.52 -1.07
CA GLY A 197 -5.80 9.06 -2.44
C GLY A 197 -6.37 7.68 -2.72
N LEU A 198 -5.86 7.07 -3.78
CA LEU A 198 -6.31 5.78 -4.29
C LEU A 198 -5.19 4.73 -4.17
N ASP A 199 -5.57 3.49 -3.93
CA ASP A 199 -4.71 2.31 -4.05
C ASP A 199 -5.41 1.36 -5.02
N TYR A 200 -4.98 1.42 -6.28
CA TYR A 200 -5.48 0.55 -7.35
C TYR A 200 -4.54 -0.64 -7.51
N ARG A 201 -5.08 -1.85 -7.50
CA ARG A 201 -4.34 -3.10 -7.53
C ARG A 201 -4.82 -3.97 -8.67
N ILE A 202 -3.87 -4.58 -9.34
CA ILE A 202 -4.10 -5.60 -10.34
C ILE A 202 -3.43 -6.86 -9.79
N GLY A 203 -4.23 -7.86 -9.43
CA GLY A 203 -3.79 -9.14 -8.89
C GLY A 203 -3.89 -10.25 -9.93
N SER A 204 -3.30 -11.40 -9.60
CA SER A 204 -3.48 -12.65 -10.35
C SER A 204 -3.02 -12.57 -11.81
N LEU A 205 -1.92 -11.82 -12.07
CA LEU A 205 -1.41 -11.55 -13.43
C LEU A 205 -0.88 -12.78 -14.18
N ILE A 206 -0.59 -13.88 -13.48
CA ILE A 206 0.16 -15.02 -14.04
C ILE A 206 -0.73 -16.22 -14.31
N ASP A 207 -1.69 -16.54 -13.43
CA ASP A 207 -2.39 -17.83 -13.48
C ASP A 207 -3.94 -17.76 -13.39
N ALA A 208 -4.57 -16.57 -13.33
CA ALA A 208 -6.04 -16.49 -13.21
C ALA A 208 -6.70 -15.34 -13.98
N ALA A 209 -8.03 -15.23 -13.81
CA ALA A 209 -8.81 -14.04 -14.15
C ALA A 209 -8.23 -12.82 -13.44
N THR A 210 -7.95 -11.75 -14.18
CA THR A 210 -7.37 -10.53 -13.63
C THR A 210 -8.28 -9.95 -12.55
N GLU A 211 -7.75 -9.83 -11.33
CA GLU A 211 -8.45 -9.23 -10.20
C GLU A 211 -8.11 -7.74 -10.12
N ASN A 212 -9.14 -6.89 -9.99
CA ASN A 212 -8.96 -5.45 -9.89
C ASN A 212 -9.55 -4.93 -8.58
N ASP A 213 -8.72 -4.34 -7.73
CA ASP A 213 -9.19 -3.69 -6.51
C ASP A 213 -8.94 -2.19 -6.55
N LEU A 214 -9.93 -1.40 -6.13
CA LEU A 214 -9.78 0.04 -5.93
C LEU A 214 -10.08 0.43 -4.48
N TRP A 215 -9.08 0.93 -3.77
CA TRP A 215 -9.25 1.38 -2.39
C TRP A 215 -9.16 2.90 -2.27
N ILE A 216 -10.20 3.52 -1.71
CA ILE A 216 -10.13 4.90 -1.22
C ILE A 216 -9.38 4.90 0.10
N THR A 217 -8.27 5.64 0.16
CA THR A 217 -7.29 5.51 1.24
C THR A 217 -7.08 6.86 1.93
N VAL A 218 -7.15 6.83 3.26
CA VAL A 218 -6.72 7.94 4.13
C VAL A 218 -5.57 7.43 5.00
N ASN A 219 -4.40 8.04 4.89
CA ASN A 219 -3.26 7.73 5.75
C ASN A 219 -2.99 8.91 6.68
N TRP A 220 -2.96 8.65 7.99
CA TRP A 220 -2.47 9.61 8.97
C TRP A 220 -1.15 9.14 9.56
N TYR A 221 -0.14 10.00 9.54
CA TYR A 221 1.17 9.74 10.12
C TYR A 221 1.45 10.72 11.25
N TYR A 222 1.88 10.18 12.39
CA TYR A 222 2.23 10.96 13.56
C TYR A 222 3.58 10.52 14.14
N SER A 223 4.42 11.48 14.54
CA SER A 223 5.72 11.24 15.16
C SER A 223 5.75 11.81 16.57
N LEU A 224 5.76 10.92 17.57
CA LEU A 224 6.00 11.23 18.96
C LEU A 224 7.48 11.55 19.18
N GLN A 225 7.73 12.69 19.82
CA GLN A 225 9.05 13.10 20.29
C GLN A 225 9.02 13.15 21.81
N PHE A 226 9.56 12.12 22.47
CA PHE A 226 9.86 12.21 23.89
C PHE A 226 11.15 13.01 24.04
N LYS A 227 11.07 14.22 24.60
CA LYS A 227 12.25 14.88 25.14
C LYS A 227 12.63 14.09 26.40
N PRO A 228 13.85 13.55 26.54
CA PRO A 228 14.29 13.06 27.83
C PRO A 228 14.17 14.22 28.82
N LYS A 229 13.58 13.97 30.01
CA LYS A 229 13.72 14.91 31.12
C LYS A 229 15.21 14.95 31.46
N ASN A 230 15.82 16.11 31.27
CA ASN A 230 17.16 16.40 31.77
C ASN A 230 17.20 16.26 33.29
#